data_AF-A0A4R6IK73-F1
#
_entry.id   AF-A0A4R6IK73-F1
#
_cell.length_a   1.000
_cell.length_b   1.000
_cell.length_c   1.000
_cell.angle_alpha   90.00
_cell.angle_beta   90.00
_cell.angle_gamma   90.00
#
_symmetry.space_group_name_H-M   'P 1'
#
loop_
_entity.id
_entity.type
_entity.pdbx_description
1 polymer ?
#
loop_
_entity_poly.entity_id
_entity_poly.type
_entity_poly.pdbx_seq_one_letter_code
_entity_poly.pdbx_strand_id
1 'polypeptide(L)'
;MPENHNSEFIKNISSYMPGISVDVAIFGFHENELKVLLLELKDQKTWALPGGFVKKDEFLEEAPKRVLKERTGLTGIFLEQFHVFGDPERTRLNNRATLLNRQFEHDETSSEIHKWLLDRFITIGFYALVEYTQVDPQADFSSVSCKWFDVNELPSLMSDHRQIIEQALKTIRLHLNFQPIGMNLLPSTFTMPELQRLYETILGMKLDRRNFQRRIISYNILTRLEEKRTGGAFKAPFLYKFDELRYEQALLNGLKDVW
;
A
#
# COMPACT_ATOMS: atom_id res chain seq x y z
N MET A 1 -2.11 -22.74 21.09
CA MET A 1 -0.76 -22.19 21.28
C MET A 1 -0.35 -21.61 19.94
N PRO A 2 -0.09 -20.31 19.80
CA PRO A 2 0.35 -19.79 18.50
C PRO A 2 1.69 -20.44 18.19
N GLU A 3 1.77 -21.13 17.06
CA GLU A 3 3.02 -21.68 16.56
C GLU A 3 4.05 -20.56 16.50
N ASN A 4 5.27 -20.87 16.90
CA ASN A 4 6.32 -19.87 17.12
C ASN A 4 6.80 -19.40 15.74
N HIS A 5 6.07 -18.47 15.09
CA HIS A 5 6.32 -17.96 13.74
C HIS A 5 7.75 -17.41 13.56
N ASN A 6 8.38 -16.96 14.65
CA ASN A 6 9.80 -16.63 14.69
C ASN A 6 10.68 -17.81 14.26
N SER A 7 10.38 -19.03 14.70
CA SER A 7 11.18 -20.24 14.38
C SER A 7 11.08 -20.66 12.91
N GLU A 8 9.99 -20.34 12.23
CA GLU A 8 9.78 -20.71 10.83
C GLU A 8 10.51 -19.77 9.89
N PHE A 9 10.49 -18.46 10.15
CA PHE A 9 11.32 -17.50 9.42
C PHE A 9 12.82 -17.84 9.52
N ILE A 10 13.27 -18.15 10.74
CA ILE A 10 14.66 -18.51 11.05
C ILE A 10 15.09 -19.75 10.25
N LYS A 11 14.28 -20.82 10.26
CA LYS A 11 14.56 -22.04 9.50
C LYS A 11 14.64 -21.80 7.99
N ASN A 12 13.95 -20.79 7.50
CA ASN A 12 13.81 -20.51 6.07
C ASN A 12 14.62 -19.30 5.59
N ILE A 13 15.52 -18.73 6.40
CA ILE A 13 16.27 -17.53 5.99
C ILE A 13 17.07 -17.73 4.68
N SER A 14 17.60 -18.95 4.49
CA SER A 14 18.34 -19.35 3.29
C SER A 14 17.48 -19.43 2.01
N SER A 15 16.15 -19.43 2.15
CA SER A 15 15.20 -19.39 1.01
C SER A 15 15.01 -17.97 0.46
N TYR A 16 15.43 -16.93 1.18
CA TYR A 16 15.33 -15.55 0.73
C TYR A 16 16.57 -15.08 -0.01
N MET A 17 16.38 -14.13 -0.94
CA MET A 17 17.45 -13.41 -1.62
C MET A 17 18.15 -12.47 -0.64
N PRO A 18 19.47 -12.64 -0.40
CA PRO A 18 20.21 -11.70 0.44
C PRO A 18 20.21 -10.30 -0.16
N GLY A 19 20.00 -9.28 0.69
CA GLY A 19 20.13 -7.87 0.32
C GLY A 19 19.01 -7.32 -0.57
N ILE A 20 17.92 -8.06 -0.80
CA ILE A 20 16.75 -7.57 -1.54
C ILE A 20 15.49 -7.71 -0.68
N SER A 21 14.77 -6.60 -0.55
CA SER A 21 13.47 -6.55 0.12
C SER A 21 12.44 -5.80 -0.72
N VAL A 22 11.18 -5.89 -0.30
CA VAL A 22 10.08 -5.05 -0.78
C VAL A 22 9.44 -4.35 0.40
N ASP A 23 9.04 -3.10 0.19
CA ASP A 23 8.21 -2.34 1.13
C ASP A 23 6.95 -1.87 0.41
N VAL A 24 5.80 -2.15 0.99
CA VAL A 24 4.48 -1.89 0.40
C VAL A 24 3.79 -0.78 1.19
N ALA A 25 3.70 0.40 0.57
CA ALA A 25 2.88 1.49 1.06
C ALA A 25 1.40 1.20 0.73
N ILE A 26 0.71 0.54 1.66
CA ILE A 26 -0.71 0.23 1.54
C ILE A 26 -1.51 1.43 2.03
N PHE A 27 -2.11 2.17 1.11
CA PHE A 27 -2.99 3.28 1.44
C PHE A 27 -4.44 2.83 1.46
N GLY A 28 -5.16 3.33 2.45
CA GLY A 28 -6.57 3.10 2.68
C GLY A 28 -7.37 4.37 2.42
N PHE A 29 -8.42 4.26 1.63
CA PHE A 29 -9.44 5.32 1.52
C PHE A 29 -10.70 4.89 2.28
N HIS A 30 -11.36 5.84 2.95
CA HIS A 30 -12.76 5.75 3.39
C HIS A 30 -13.24 7.15 3.80
N GLU A 31 -14.48 7.51 3.50
CA GLU A 31 -15.12 8.75 3.98
C GLU A 31 -14.26 10.04 3.91
N ASN A 32 -13.49 10.20 2.82
CA ASN A 32 -12.60 11.33 2.55
C ASN A 32 -11.29 11.36 3.35
N GLU A 33 -10.96 10.30 4.08
CA GLU A 33 -9.68 10.15 4.75
C GLU A 33 -8.75 9.25 3.93
N LEU A 34 -7.48 9.65 3.84
CA LEU A 34 -6.42 8.81 3.31
C LEU A 34 -5.52 8.38 4.46
N LYS A 35 -5.43 7.07 4.67
CA LYS A 35 -4.60 6.47 5.70
C LYS A 35 -3.53 5.58 5.09
N VAL A 36 -2.49 5.28 5.84
CA VAL A 36 -1.48 4.28 5.49
C VAL A 36 -1.43 3.20 6.57
N LEU A 37 -1.30 1.94 6.14
CA LEU A 37 -1.20 0.81 7.06
C LEU A 37 0.24 0.70 7.57
N LEU A 38 0.40 0.63 8.89
CA LEU A 38 1.70 0.52 9.55
C LEU A 38 1.71 -0.61 10.57
N LEU A 39 2.91 -1.16 10.79
CA LEU A 39 3.20 -2.22 11.74
C LEU A 39 3.93 -1.66 12.96
N GLU A 40 3.42 -1.94 14.15
CA GLU A 40 4.06 -1.58 15.41
C GLU A 40 5.14 -2.61 15.72
N LEU A 41 6.41 -2.20 15.72
CA LEU A 41 7.51 -3.13 15.99
C LEU A 41 7.50 -3.56 17.47
N LYS A 42 8.03 -4.74 17.76
CA LYS A 42 8.13 -5.29 19.13
C LYS A 42 8.88 -4.42 20.15
N ASP A 43 9.61 -3.39 19.70
CA ASP A 43 10.27 -2.40 20.56
C ASP A 43 9.32 -1.34 21.15
N GLN A 44 8.05 -1.35 20.71
CA GLN A 44 6.94 -0.49 21.15
C GLN A 44 7.22 1.02 21.02
N LYS A 45 8.17 1.42 20.16
CA LYS A 45 8.49 2.85 19.94
C LYS A 45 8.56 3.24 18.48
N THR A 46 8.60 2.27 17.57
CA THR A 46 8.81 2.53 16.16
C THR A 46 7.78 1.78 15.31
N TRP A 47 7.32 2.43 14.25
CA TRP A 47 6.42 1.87 13.25
C TRP A 47 7.15 1.59 11.95
N ALA A 48 6.67 0.63 11.17
CA ALA A 48 7.22 0.28 9.87
C ALA A 48 6.13 0.09 8.81
N LEU A 49 6.50 0.21 7.55
CA LEU A 49 5.66 -0.23 6.44
C LEU A 49 5.55 -1.76 6.47
N PRO A 50 4.43 -2.31 5.98
CA PRO A 50 4.37 -3.68 5.49
C PRO A 50 5.55 -3.95 4.55
N GLY A 51 6.46 -4.81 4.96
CA GLY A 51 7.64 -5.14 4.19
C GLY A 51 7.97 -6.61 4.30
N GLY A 52 8.79 -7.09 3.38
CA GLY A 52 9.18 -8.49 3.34
C GLY A 52 10.41 -8.72 2.48
N PHE A 53 10.97 -9.92 2.62
CA PHE A 53 12.09 -10.37 1.80
C PHE A 53 11.58 -11.13 0.59
N VAL A 54 12.34 -11.05 -0.51
CA VAL A 54 12.06 -11.77 -1.75
C VAL A 54 12.61 -13.19 -1.64
N LYS A 55 11.82 -14.21 -1.93
CA LYS A 55 12.26 -15.61 -1.99
C LYS A 55 13.06 -15.88 -3.26
N LYS A 56 13.95 -16.87 -3.21
CA LYS A 56 14.77 -17.30 -4.36
C LYS A 56 13.95 -17.96 -5.47
N ASP A 57 12.81 -18.55 -5.12
CA ASP A 57 11.90 -19.28 -5.99
C ASP A 57 10.61 -18.52 -6.32
N GLU A 58 10.51 -17.23 -5.97
CA GLU A 58 9.37 -16.36 -6.32
C GLU A 58 9.77 -15.28 -7.32
N PHE A 59 8.84 -14.90 -8.21
CA PHE A 59 9.01 -13.68 -9.00
C PHE A 59 8.93 -12.46 -8.08
N LEU A 60 9.68 -11.41 -8.41
CA LEU A 60 9.75 -10.19 -7.60
C LEU A 60 8.36 -9.59 -7.36
N GLU A 61 7.50 -9.61 -8.36
CA GLU A 61 6.14 -9.07 -8.33
C GLU A 61 5.19 -9.86 -7.42
N GLU A 62 5.55 -11.08 -7.04
CA GLU A 62 4.77 -11.92 -6.11
C GLU A 62 5.08 -11.59 -4.65
N ALA A 63 6.29 -11.11 -4.35
CA ALA A 63 6.68 -10.71 -2.99
C ALA A 63 5.76 -9.61 -2.39
N PRO A 64 5.48 -8.47 -3.05
CA PRO A 64 4.59 -7.46 -2.50
C PRO A 64 3.12 -7.92 -2.45
N LYS A 65 2.68 -8.79 -3.37
CA LYS A 65 1.34 -9.41 -3.33
C LYS A 65 1.18 -10.28 -2.09
N ARG A 66 2.20 -11.06 -1.77
CA ARG A 66 2.26 -11.88 -0.56
C ARG A 66 2.23 -11.01 0.69
N VAL A 67 3.08 -9.97 0.78
CA VAL A 67 3.09 -9.02 1.91
C VAL A 67 1.71 -8.38 2.09
N LEU A 68 1.11 -7.86 1.01
CA LEU A 68 -0.22 -7.25 1.05
C LEU A 68 -1.29 -8.24 1.54
N LYS A 69 -1.33 -9.45 0.99
CA LYS A 69 -2.28 -10.50 1.39
C LYS A 69 -2.12 -10.88 2.85
N GLU A 70 -0.89 -11.07 3.32
CA GLU A 70 -0.63 -11.42 4.71
C GLU A 70 -1.03 -10.31 5.69
N ARG A 71 -0.93 -9.02 5.30
CA ARG A 71 -1.31 -7.90 6.16
C ARG A 71 -2.79 -7.54 6.11
N THR A 72 -3.46 -7.83 5.00
CA THR A 72 -4.81 -7.30 4.74
C THR A 72 -5.88 -8.36 4.48
N GLY A 73 -5.47 -9.60 4.16
CA GLY A 73 -6.36 -10.66 3.66
C GLY A 73 -6.80 -10.48 2.21
N LEU A 74 -6.53 -9.33 1.58
CA LEU A 74 -7.00 -9.02 0.24
C LEU A 74 -6.14 -9.65 -0.86
N THR A 75 -6.78 -9.94 -2.00
CA THR A 75 -6.13 -10.44 -3.23
C THR A 75 -6.71 -9.70 -4.44
N GLY A 76 -6.03 -9.72 -5.58
CA GLY A 76 -6.47 -8.97 -6.77
C GLY A 76 -6.40 -7.45 -6.61
N ILE A 77 -5.64 -6.96 -5.62
CA ILE A 77 -5.39 -5.53 -5.43
C ILE A 77 -4.31 -5.08 -6.40
N PHE A 78 -4.58 -3.96 -7.08
CA PHE A 78 -3.59 -3.30 -7.91
C PHE A 78 -2.38 -2.87 -7.07
N LEU A 79 -1.19 -3.27 -7.51
CA LEU A 79 0.10 -2.98 -6.91
C LEU A 79 1.01 -2.42 -7.98
N GLU A 80 1.61 -1.26 -7.71
CA GLU A 80 2.51 -0.59 -8.65
C GLU A 80 3.87 -0.38 -8.00
N GLN A 81 4.93 -0.76 -8.73
CA GLN A 81 6.29 -0.44 -8.34
C GLN A 81 6.55 1.04 -8.65
N PHE A 82 7.06 1.79 -7.67
CA PHE A 82 7.21 3.25 -7.84
C PHE A 82 8.65 3.74 -7.65
N HIS A 83 9.49 2.98 -6.93
CA HIS A 83 10.88 3.37 -6.70
C HIS A 83 11.75 2.19 -6.24
N VAL A 84 13.06 2.37 -6.32
CA VAL A 84 14.07 1.46 -5.73
C VAL A 84 14.92 2.26 -4.76
N PHE A 85 14.91 1.91 -3.49
CA PHE A 85 15.66 2.57 -2.42
C PHE A 85 16.91 1.77 -2.10
N GLY A 86 18.08 2.33 -2.46
CA GLY A 86 19.37 1.64 -2.38
C GLY A 86 20.45 2.39 -1.60
N ASP A 87 20.08 3.39 -0.81
CA ASP A 87 21.00 4.18 0.03
C ASP A 87 21.82 3.22 0.92
N PRO A 88 23.17 3.22 0.87
CA PRO A 88 24.00 2.37 1.71
C PRO A 88 23.74 2.50 3.22
N GLU A 89 23.27 3.65 3.70
CA GLU A 89 23.05 3.90 5.13
C GLU A 89 21.65 3.45 5.60
N ARG A 90 20.74 3.10 4.69
CA ARG A 90 19.36 2.70 5.05
C ARG A 90 19.31 1.47 5.97
N THR A 91 20.27 0.57 5.84
CA THR A 91 20.36 -0.63 6.68
C THR A 91 21.07 -0.33 8.01
N ARG A 92 21.96 0.66 8.06
CA ARG A 92 22.65 1.05 9.30
C ARG A 92 21.73 1.72 10.32
N LEU A 93 20.65 2.36 9.84
CA LEU A 93 19.58 2.93 10.65
C LEU A 93 18.54 1.88 11.11
N ASN A 94 18.73 0.62 10.73
CA ASN A 94 17.77 -0.44 10.95
C ASN A 94 18.00 -1.10 12.32
N ASN A 95 17.32 -0.61 13.36
CA ASN A 95 17.36 -1.20 14.70
C ASN A 95 16.83 -2.65 14.77
N ARG A 96 16.30 -3.19 13.66
CA ARG A 96 15.76 -4.56 13.54
C ARG A 96 16.73 -5.63 14.04
N ALA A 97 18.02 -5.48 13.72
CA ALA A 97 19.04 -6.39 14.17
C ALA A 97 19.30 -6.30 15.68
N THR A 98 19.25 -5.10 16.25
CA THR A 98 19.39 -4.84 17.69
C THR A 98 18.22 -5.42 18.48
N LEU A 99 17.02 -5.49 17.88
CA LEU A 99 15.80 -6.04 18.50
C LEU A 99 15.73 -7.56 18.43
N LEU A 100 16.14 -8.15 17.32
CA LEU A 100 16.24 -9.61 17.21
C LEU A 100 17.35 -10.16 18.10
N ASN A 101 18.47 -9.43 18.29
CA ASN A 101 19.51 -9.82 19.24
C ASN A 101 19.00 -10.03 20.66
N ARG A 102 18.12 -9.16 21.17
CA ARG A 102 17.58 -9.30 22.53
C ARG A 102 16.69 -10.52 22.72
N GLN A 103 16.16 -11.10 21.64
CA GLN A 103 15.31 -12.30 21.72
C GLN A 103 16.10 -13.61 21.67
N PHE A 104 17.37 -13.58 21.28
CA PHE A 104 18.13 -14.78 20.96
C PHE A 104 19.58 -14.79 21.48
N GLU A 105 19.83 -14.17 22.64
CA GLU A 105 21.19 -13.98 23.20
C GLU A 105 22.02 -15.27 23.44
N HIS A 106 21.54 -16.48 23.10
CA HIS A 106 22.20 -17.75 23.42
C HIS A 106 22.26 -18.83 22.30
N ASP A 107 22.05 -18.51 21.01
CA ASP A 107 22.14 -19.51 19.92
C ASP A 107 23.02 -19.03 18.74
N GLU A 108 23.97 -19.85 18.28
CA GLU A 108 24.83 -19.56 17.11
C GLU A 108 24.01 -19.26 15.85
N THR A 109 22.86 -19.92 15.68
CA THR A 109 21.91 -19.70 14.59
C THR A 109 21.44 -18.24 14.54
N SER A 110 21.36 -17.60 15.70
CA SER A 110 20.89 -16.22 15.84
C SER A 110 21.95 -15.21 15.45
N SER A 111 23.23 -15.59 15.51
CA SER A 111 24.36 -14.76 15.03
C SER A 111 24.35 -14.63 13.51
N GLU A 112 24.07 -15.72 12.78
CA GLU A 112 24.00 -15.69 11.31
C GLU A 112 22.81 -14.87 10.81
N ILE A 113 21.65 -15.03 11.43
CA ILE A 113 20.45 -14.25 11.10
C ILE A 113 20.66 -12.77 11.40
N HIS A 114 21.27 -12.47 12.54
CA HIS A 114 21.61 -11.10 12.90
C HIS A 114 22.52 -10.47 11.85
N LYS A 115 23.57 -11.18 11.43
CA LYS A 115 24.48 -10.73 10.36
C LYS A 115 23.73 -10.51 9.05
N TRP A 116 22.88 -11.46 8.65
CA TRP A 116 22.11 -11.36 7.42
C TRP A 116 21.17 -10.14 7.42
N LEU A 117 20.54 -9.83 8.56
CA LEU A 117 19.64 -8.68 8.69
C LEU A 117 20.36 -7.33 8.79
N LEU A 118 21.65 -7.34 9.15
CA LEU A 118 22.54 -6.17 9.15
C LEU A 118 23.25 -5.94 7.83
N ASP A 119 23.24 -6.91 6.92
CA ASP A 119 23.80 -6.73 5.59
C ASP A 119 23.02 -5.67 4.82
N ARG A 120 23.65 -5.08 3.80
CA ARG A 120 23.04 -4.02 2.99
C ARG A 120 21.81 -4.56 2.24
N PHE A 121 20.68 -3.86 2.39
CA PHE A 121 19.46 -4.14 1.63
C PHE A 121 19.13 -3.02 0.65
N ILE A 122 18.80 -3.41 -0.58
CA ILE A 122 18.02 -2.59 -1.52
C ILE A 122 16.56 -2.97 -1.31
N THR A 123 15.69 -1.98 -1.08
CA THR A 123 14.24 -2.24 -1.03
C THR A 123 13.55 -1.69 -2.26
N ILE A 124 12.62 -2.45 -2.80
CA ILE A 124 11.81 -2.07 -3.95
C ILE A 124 10.45 -1.62 -3.41
N GLY A 125 10.13 -0.35 -3.65
CA GLY A 125 8.91 0.27 -3.16
C GLY A 125 7.73 -0.04 -4.06
N PHE A 126 6.66 -0.56 -3.45
CA PHE A 126 5.36 -0.74 -4.07
C PHE A 126 4.30 0.08 -3.33
N TYR A 127 3.26 0.52 -4.03
CA TYR A 127 2.06 1.05 -3.37
C TYR A 127 0.81 0.27 -3.76
N ALA A 128 -0.16 0.25 -2.86
CA ALA A 128 -1.50 -0.24 -3.11
C ALA A 128 -2.53 0.78 -2.61
N LEU A 129 -3.71 0.78 -3.22
CA LEU A 129 -4.87 1.51 -2.74
C LEU A 129 -5.98 0.51 -2.43
N VAL A 130 -6.54 0.57 -1.22
CA VAL A 130 -7.62 -0.33 -0.77
C VAL A 130 -8.74 0.45 -0.09
N GLU A 131 -9.96 -0.09 -0.14
CA GLU A 131 -11.04 0.38 0.72
C GLU A 131 -10.82 -0.15 2.14
N TYR A 132 -10.37 0.71 3.05
CA TYR A 132 -9.76 0.22 4.28
C TYR A 132 -10.73 -0.45 5.24
N THR A 133 -12.04 -0.18 5.11
CA THR A 133 -13.06 -0.85 5.94
C THR A 133 -13.24 -2.33 5.59
N GLN A 134 -12.72 -2.77 4.45
CA GLN A 134 -12.70 -4.18 4.05
C GLN A 134 -11.44 -4.91 4.52
N VAL A 135 -10.52 -4.21 5.19
CA VAL A 135 -9.26 -4.77 5.66
C VAL A 135 -9.38 -5.12 7.14
N ASP A 136 -8.94 -6.33 7.49
CA ASP A 136 -8.65 -6.73 8.86
C ASP A 136 -7.12 -6.74 9.08
N PRO A 137 -6.51 -5.68 9.64
CA PRO A 137 -5.07 -5.55 9.78
C PRO A 137 -4.42 -6.67 10.58
N GLN A 138 -3.49 -7.40 9.97
CA GLN A 138 -2.73 -8.44 10.64
C GLN A 138 -1.29 -7.99 10.93
N ALA A 139 -0.81 -8.19 12.16
CA ALA A 139 0.58 -7.97 12.53
C ALA A 139 1.48 -9.10 12.01
N ASP A 140 2.74 -8.79 11.69
CA ASP A 140 3.72 -9.80 11.26
C ASP A 140 4.42 -10.44 12.48
N PHE A 141 5.30 -11.41 12.24
CA PHE A 141 6.01 -12.10 13.33
C PHE A 141 6.91 -11.16 14.15
N SER A 142 7.32 -10.02 13.60
CA SER A 142 8.22 -9.03 14.21
C SER A 142 7.48 -7.85 14.86
N SER A 143 6.16 -7.83 14.76
CA SER A 143 5.29 -6.73 15.17
C SER A 143 4.22 -7.15 16.17
N VAL A 144 3.76 -6.19 16.98
CA VAL A 144 2.75 -6.42 18.02
C VAL A 144 1.35 -5.97 17.58
N SER A 145 1.26 -5.05 16.63
CA SER A 145 -0.02 -4.61 16.06
C SER A 145 0.14 -4.11 14.63
N CYS A 146 -0.97 -3.98 13.90
CA CYS A 146 -1.06 -3.39 12.58
C CYS A 146 -2.22 -2.39 12.58
N LYS A 147 -1.95 -1.12 12.25
CA LYS A 147 -2.94 -0.03 12.39
C LYS A 147 -2.86 0.97 11.24
N TRP A 148 -3.99 1.60 10.97
CA TRP A 148 -4.11 2.70 10.03
C TRP A 148 -3.72 4.03 10.69
N PHE A 149 -2.92 4.84 9.99
CA PHE A 149 -2.54 6.19 10.40
C PHE A 149 -2.90 7.19 9.33
N ASP A 150 -3.33 8.40 9.72
CA ASP A 150 -3.48 9.51 8.78
C ASP A 150 -2.12 9.81 8.11
N VAL A 151 -2.13 9.97 6.80
CA VAL A 151 -0.91 10.23 6.02
C VAL A 151 -0.24 11.57 6.38
N ASN A 152 -0.96 12.49 7.00
CA ASN A 152 -0.47 13.79 7.48
C ASN A 152 -0.01 13.74 8.94
N GLU A 153 -0.34 12.68 9.69
CA GLU A 153 -0.03 12.53 11.12
C GLU A 153 0.71 11.21 11.39
N LEU A 154 1.80 10.98 10.65
CA LEU A 154 2.59 9.75 10.75
C LEU A 154 3.39 9.68 12.06
N PRO A 155 3.44 8.51 12.72
CA PRO A 155 4.23 8.30 13.94
C PRO A 155 5.75 8.30 13.65
N SER A 156 6.55 8.00 14.68
CA SER A 156 7.97 7.69 14.48
C SER A 156 8.12 6.43 13.63
N LEU A 157 8.84 6.53 12.52
CA LEU A 157 9.02 5.46 11.53
C LEU A 157 10.44 4.92 11.54
N MET A 158 10.59 3.64 11.23
CA MET A 158 11.87 2.97 11.12
C MET A 158 12.64 3.45 9.89
N SER A 159 13.94 3.73 10.06
CA SER A 159 14.88 4.03 8.96
C SER A 159 14.32 5.07 7.97
N ASP A 160 14.30 4.73 6.68
CA ASP A 160 13.86 5.55 5.54
C ASP A 160 12.35 5.40 5.23
N HIS A 161 11.57 4.69 6.04
CA HIS A 161 10.17 4.37 5.70
C HIS A 161 9.28 5.61 5.54
N ARG A 162 9.60 6.72 6.24
CA ARG A 162 8.94 8.00 6.01
C ARG A 162 9.12 8.48 4.57
N GLN A 163 10.35 8.40 4.05
CA GLN A 163 10.68 8.78 2.68
C GLN A 163 9.98 7.86 1.67
N ILE A 164 9.88 6.56 1.98
CA ILE A 164 9.14 5.59 1.16
C ILE A 164 7.67 6.00 1.03
N ILE A 165 7.00 6.35 2.14
CA ILE A 165 5.59 6.79 2.14
C ILE A 165 5.42 8.10 1.37
N GLU A 166 6.29 9.08 1.62
CA GLU A 166 6.23 10.40 0.95
C GLU A 166 6.42 10.26 -0.56
N GLN A 167 7.38 9.43 -1.00
CA GLN A 167 7.63 9.15 -2.40
C GLN A 167 6.48 8.36 -3.05
N ALA A 168 5.86 7.42 -2.32
CA ALA A 168 4.67 6.70 -2.78
C ALA A 168 3.49 7.66 -2.98
N LEU A 169 3.19 8.52 -2.00
CA LEU A 169 2.13 9.54 -2.10
C LEU A 169 2.36 10.48 -3.28
N LYS A 170 3.59 10.96 -3.46
CA LYS A 170 3.96 11.79 -4.61
C LYS A 170 3.70 11.05 -5.93
N THR A 171 4.06 9.76 -6.00
CA THR A 171 3.89 8.96 -7.21
C THR A 171 2.41 8.69 -7.52
N ILE A 172 1.61 8.31 -6.52
CA ILE A 172 0.15 8.12 -6.68
C ILE A 172 -0.51 9.39 -7.22
N ARG A 173 -0.15 10.55 -6.66
CA ARG A 173 -0.71 11.85 -7.10
C ARG A 173 -0.32 12.19 -8.54
N LEU A 174 0.89 11.82 -8.97
CA LEU A 174 1.29 11.95 -10.36
C LEU A 174 0.51 10.96 -11.25
N HIS A 175 0.38 9.71 -10.85
CA HIS A 175 -0.29 8.65 -11.61
C HIS A 175 -1.79 8.91 -11.80
N LEU A 176 -2.47 9.55 -10.85
CA LEU A 176 -3.88 9.95 -10.98
C LEU A 176 -4.19 10.81 -12.22
N ASN A 177 -3.17 11.45 -12.79
CA ASN A 177 -3.30 12.23 -14.01
C ASN A 177 -3.34 11.37 -15.27
N PHE A 178 -2.82 10.15 -15.21
CA PHE A 178 -2.53 9.30 -16.37
C PHE A 178 -3.19 7.93 -16.30
N GLN A 179 -3.58 7.46 -15.12
CA GLN A 179 -4.20 6.14 -14.94
C GLN A 179 -5.51 6.26 -14.17
N PRO A 180 -6.53 5.48 -14.55
CA PRO A 180 -7.77 5.45 -13.78
C PRO A 180 -7.52 4.79 -12.42
N ILE A 181 -8.08 5.38 -11.36
CA ILE A 181 -8.05 4.82 -10.00
C ILE A 181 -9.49 4.81 -9.47
N GLY A 182 -9.82 3.79 -8.68
CA GLY A 182 -11.06 3.78 -7.90
C GLY A 182 -11.90 2.52 -8.01
N MET A 183 -11.61 1.59 -8.93
CA MET A 183 -12.38 0.35 -9.06
C MET A 183 -12.38 -0.47 -7.76
N ASN A 184 -11.26 -0.50 -7.04
CA ASN A 184 -11.11 -1.20 -5.76
C ASN A 184 -11.38 -0.30 -4.54
N LEU A 185 -11.78 0.96 -4.76
CA LEU A 185 -11.97 1.99 -3.70
C LEU A 185 -13.41 2.50 -3.59
N LEU A 186 -14.23 2.21 -4.59
CA LEU A 186 -15.64 2.60 -4.63
C LEU A 186 -16.52 1.35 -4.64
N PRO A 187 -17.75 1.45 -4.12
CA PRO A 187 -18.75 0.40 -4.31
C PRO A 187 -19.02 0.16 -5.80
N SER A 188 -19.64 -0.99 -6.12
CA SER A 188 -19.97 -1.39 -7.50
C SER A 188 -20.76 -0.35 -8.29
N THR A 189 -21.52 0.51 -7.58
CA THR A 189 -22.14 1.71 -8.14
C THR A 189 -21.89 2.91 -7.24
N PHE A 190 -21.57 4.05 -7.84
CA PHE A 190 -21.24 5.29 -7.14
C PHE A 190 -21.74 6.50 -7.91
N THR A 191 -21.71 7.66 -7.27
CA THR A 191 -22.09 8.95 -7.85
C THR A 191 -20.84 9.73 -8.29
N MET A 192 -20.98 10.63 -9.27
CA MET A 192 -19.87 11.49 -9.70
C MET A 192 -19.25 12.32 -8.55
N PRO A 193 -20.03 12.85 -7.57
CA PRO A 193 -19.45 13.50 -6.40
C PRO A 193 -18.63 12.56 -5.49
N GLU A 194 -19.00 11.28 -5.37
CA GLU A 194 -18.21 10.30 -4.59
C GLU A 194 -16.87 10.01 -5.27
N LEU A 195 -16.89 9.83 -6.60
CA LEU A 195 -15.66 9.70 -7.38
C LEU A 195 -14.79 10.97 -7.32
N GLN A 196 -15.40 12.16 -7.36
CA GLN A 196 -14.67 13.42 -7.18
C GLN A 196 -14.00 13.49 -5.81
N ARG A 197 -14.72 13.13 -4.75
CA ARG A 197 -14.19 13.13 -3.38
C ARG A 197 -13.01 12.19 -3.23
N LEU A 198 -13.09 10.99 -3.81
CA LEU A 198 -11.97 10.05 -3.85
C LEU A 198 -10.70 10.72 -4.44
N TYR A 199 -10.83 11.35 -5.61
CA TYR A 199 -9.71 12.04 -6.25
C TYR A 199 -9.21 13.23 -5.43
N GLU A 200 -10.10 14.06 -4.88
CA GLU A 200 -9.74 15.20 -4.04
C GLU A 200 -8.96 14.78 -2.80
N THR A 201 -9.38 13.70 -2.12
CA THR A 201 -8.71 13.17 -0.94
C THR A 201 -7.31 12.66 -1.26
N ILE A 202 -7.15 11.89 -2.34
CA ILE A 202 -5.82 11.38 -2.71
C ILE A 202 -4.88 12.52 -3.13
N LEU A 203 -5.40 13.50 -3.88
CA LEU A 203 -4.64 14.68 -4.31
C LEU A 203 -4.35 15.66 -3.18
N GLY A 204 -5.14 15.64 -2.10
CA GLY A 204 -5.05 16.62 -1.02
C GLY A 204 -5.47 18.03 -1.44
N MET A 205 -6.33 18.16 -2.46
CA MET A 205 -6.80 19.46 -2.96
C MET A 205 -8.23 19.37 -3.50
N LYS A 206 -8.92 20.52 -3.55
CA LYS A 206 -10.24 20.63 -4.17
C LYS A 206 -10.15 20.69 -5.69
N LEU A 207 -11.09 20.02 -6.36
CA LEU A 207 -11.20 19.99 -7.80
C LEU A 207 -12.43 20.78 -8.25
N ASP A 208 -12.31 21.48 -9.38
CA ASP A 208 -13.49 22.09 -10.00
C ASP A 208 -14.44 21.00 -10.49
N ARG A 209 -15.69 21.05 -10.01
CA ARG A 209 -16.72 20.04 -10.29
C ARG A 209 -16.97 19.86 -11.79
N ARG A 210 -17.02 20.95 -12.56
CA ARG A 210 -17.37 20.90 -14.00
C ARG A 210 -16.23 20.31 -14.82
N ASN A 211 -15.00 20.74 -14.53
CA ASN A 211 -13.81 20.25 -15.21
C ASN A 211 -13.55 18.78 -14.87
N PHE A 212 -13.67 18.40 -13.60
CA PHE A 212 -13.55 17.01 -13.17
C PHE A 212 -14.55 16.11 -13.89
N GLN A 213 -15.83 16.45 -13.84
CA GLN A 213 -16.88 15.65 -14.48
C GLN A 213 -16.68 15.54 -15.99
N ARG A 214 -16.35 16.64 -16.67
CA ARG A 214 -16.11 16.64 -18.13
C ARG A 214 -14.97 15.68 -18.48
N ARG A 215 -13.87 15.71 -17.73
CA ARG A 215 -12.70 14.87 -17.99
C ARG A 215 -12.92 13.40 -17.68
N ILE A 216 -13.53 13.07 -16.54
CA ILE A 216 -13.84 11.68 -16.22
C ILE A 216 -14.75 11.03 -17.28
N ILE A 217 -15.72 11.79 -17.81
CA ILE A 217 -16.60 11.32 -18.88
C ILE A 217 -15.81 11.13 -20.19
N SER A 218 -14.85 12.00 -20.52
CA SER A 218 -14.09 11.90 -21.78
C SER A 218 -13.21 10.65 -21.83
N TYR A 219 -12.74 10.15 -20.68
CA TYR A 219 -12.00 8.88 -20.61
C TYR A 219 -12.82 7.66 -21.02
N ASN A 220 -14.15 7.78 -21.05
CA ASN A 220 -15.07 6.73 -21.50
C ASN A 220 -14.95 5.41 -20.71
N ILE A 221 -14.49 5.48 -19.45
CA ILE A 221 -14.33 4.35 -18.52
C ILE A 221 -15.55 4.12 -17.62
N LEU A 222 -16.61 4.93 -17.77
CA LEU A 222 -17.81 4.87 -16.95
C LEU A 222 -19.06 4.57 -17.78
N THR A 223 -19.93 3.73 -17.23
CA THR A 223 -21.30 3.53 -17.70
C THR A 223 -22.27 4.25 -16.76
N ARG A 224 -23.07 5.17 -17.29
CA ARG A 224 -24.13 5.86 -16.54
C ARG A 224 -25.35 4.95 -16.44
N LEU A 225 -25.90 4.78 -15.25
CA LEU A 225 -27.12 4.03 -14.98
C LEU A 225 -28.35 4.94 -15.08
N GLU A 226 -29.52 4.37 -15.38
CA GLU A 226 -30.79 5.10 -15.35
C GLU A 226 -31.21 5.45 -13.92
N GLU A 227 -30.83 4.59 -12.98
CA GLU A 227 -31.06 4.75 -11.56
C GLU A 227 -30.33 5.97 -10.98
N LYS A 228 -30.98 6.59 -9.99
CA LYS A 228 -30.43 7.71 -9.22
C LYS A 228 -30.39 7.33 -7.76
N ARG A 229 -29.42 7.88 -7.03
CA ARG A 229 -29.29 7.61 -5.60
C ARG A 229 -30.51 8.12 -4.83
N THR A 230 -31.25 7.23 -4.19
CA THR A 230 -32.42 7.55 -3.37
C THR A 230 -32.00 7.96 -1.96
N GLY A 231 -32.78 8.82 -1.28
CA GLY A 231 -32.58 9.16 0.13
C GLY A 231 -31.86 10.47 0.47
N GLY A 232 -31.63 11.38 -0.50
CA GLY A 232 -31.04 12.71 -0.25
C GLY A 232 -32.03 13.88 -0.40
N ALA A 233 -31.82 14.97 0.34
CA ALA A 233 -32.67 16.18 0.33
C ALA A 233 -32.56 17.05 -0.95
N PHE A 234 -31.82 16.61 -1.97
CA PHE A 234 -31.58 17.34 -3.23
C PHE A 234 -31.82 16.42 -4.44
N LYS A 235 -31.82 17.00 -5.66
CA LYS A 235 -31.97 16.26 -6.93
C LYS A 235 -31.04 15.05 -6.96
N ALA A 236 -31.63 13.87 -6.94
CA ALA A 236 -30.91 12.60 -6.85
C ALA A 236 -29.83 12.49 -7.95
N PRO A 237 -28.55 12.32 -7.60
CA PRO A 237 -27.48 12.19 -8.58
C PRO A 237 -27.62 10.86 -9.34
N PHE A 238 -27.20 10.85 -10.60
CA PHE A 238 -27.09 9.61 -11.38
C PHE A 238 -26.03 8.69 -10.77
N LEU A 239 -26.30 7.39 -10.85
CA LEU A 239 -25.32 6.36 -10.54
C LEU A 239 -24.47 6.02 -11.76
N TYR A 240 -23.24 5.62 -11.49
CA TYR A 240 -22.24 5.18 -12.46
C TYR A 240 -21.63 3.88 -11.98
N LYS A 241 -21.13 3.10 -12.95
CA LYS A 241 -20.32 1.90 -12.77
C LYS A 241 -19.08 2.02 -13.66
N PHE A 242 -17.94 1.46 -13.23
CA PHE A 242 -16.79 1.32 -14.13
C PHE A 242 -17.09 0.30 -15.24
N ASP A 243 -16.74 0.64 -16.48
CA ASP A 243 -16.66 -0.32 -17.58
C ASP A 243 -15.33 -1.08 -17.45
N GLU A 244 -15.37 -2.30 -16.93
CA GLU A 244 -14.18 -3.10 -16.59
C GLU A 244 -13.21 -3.24 -17.77
N LEU A 245 -13.72 -3.56 -18.96
CA LEU A 245 -12.90 -3.74 -20.15
C LEU A 245 -12.17 -2.44 -20.54
N ARG A 246 -12.89 -1.32 -20.55
CA ARG A 246 -12.29 -0.02 -20.89
C ARG A 246 -11.36 0.49 -19.80
N TYR A 247 -11.65 0.17 -18.55
CA TYR A 247 -10.82 0.50 -17.41
C TYR A 247 -9.48 -0.23 -17.46
N GLU A 248 -9.49 -1.55 -17.69
CA GLU A 248 -8.28 -2.35 -17.87
C GLU A 248 -7.46 -1.87 -19.07
N GLN A 249 -8.11 -1.56 -20.19
CA GLN A 249 -7.43 -0.95 -21.35
C GLN A 249 -6.79 0.39 -21.01
N ALA A 250 -7.43 1.22 -20.19
CA ALA A 250 -6.89 2.51 -19.75
C ALA A 250 -5.75 2.35 -18.71
N LEU A 251 -5.72 1.28 -17.91
CA LEU A 251 -4.57 0.98 -17.06
C LEU A 251 -3.33 0.65 -17.90
N LEU A 252 -3.50 -0.12 -18.99
CA LEU A 252 -2.41 -0.52 -19.87
C LEU A 252 -1.91 0.61 -20.78
N ASN A 253 -2.83 1.40 -21.34
CA ASN A 253 -2.50 2.41 -22.36
C ASN A 253 -2.40 3.84 -21.80
N GLY A 254 -2.75 4.03 -20.52
CA GLY A 254 -3.02 5.34 -19.94
C GLY A 254 -4.38 5.91 -20.37
N LEU A 255 -4.78 6.98 -19.69
CA LEU A 255 -5.95 7.79 -20.00
C LEU A 255 -5.69 8.62 -21.26
N LYS A 256 -6.63 8.57 -22.21
CA LYS A 256 -6.60 9.44 -23.39
C LYS A 256 -6.81 10.90 -22.93
N ASP A 257 -6.03 11.82 -23.50
CA ASP A 257 -6.00 13.26 -23.17
C ASP A 257 -5.50 13.57 -21.74
N VAL A 258 -4.17 13.60 -21.60
CA VAL A 258 -3.45 14.05 -20.39
C VAL A 258 -3.66 15.55 -20.18
N TRP A 259 -3.74 15.96 -18.90
CA TRP A 259 -3.87 17.35 -18.40
C TRP A 259 -3.04 18.42 -19.12
#